data_AF-A0A837HWY5-F1
#
_entry.id   AF-A0A837HWY5-F1
#
_cell.length_a   1.000
_cell.length_b   1.000
_cell.length_c   1.000
_cell.angle_alpha   90.00
_cell.angle_beta   90.00
_cell.angle_gamma   90.00
#
_symmetry.space_group_name_H-M   'P 1'
#
loop_
_entity.id
_entity.type
_entity.pdbx_description
1 polymer ?
#
loop_
_entity_poly.entity_id
_entity_poly.type
_entity_poly.pdbx_seq_one_letter_code
_entity_poly.pdbx_strand_id
1 'polypeptide(L)' 'MELTPFAKAVVMAVGAVAPAIAIGMIGSKAMESIGRNPEAAGKILVPMLLSCAFAEAIAIYALVIAFSI' A
#
# COMPACT_ATOMS: atom_id res chain seq x y z
N MET A 1 15.31 8.57 -28.29
CA MET A 1 14.36 8.80 -27.19
C MET A 1 14.88 7.96 -26.02
N GLU A 2 15.15 8.59 -24.88
CA GLU A 2 15.57 7.85 -23.68
C GLU A 2 14.38 7.02 -23.19
N LEU A 3 14.49 5.69 -23.22
CA LEU A 3 13.42 4.76 -22.79
C LEU A 3 13.34 4.63 -21.27
N THR A 4 14.40 5.01 -20.57
CA THR A 4 14.55 4.87 -19.11
C THR A 4 13.45 5.57 -18.31
N PRO A 5 13.05 6.83 -18.57
CA PRO A 5 11.97 7.47 -17.83
C PRO A 5 10.62 6.77 -18.01
N PHE A 6 10.35 6.25 -19.20
CA PHE A 6 9.13 5.51 -19.49
C PHE A 6 9.10 4.16 -18.75
N ALA A 7 10.21 3.42 -18.75
CA ALA A 7 10.32 2.16 -18.01
C ALA A 7 10.07 2.36 -16.51
N LYS A 8 10.63 3.43 -15.91
CA LYS A 8 10.40 3.79 -14.50
C LYS A 8 8.94 4.10 -14.22
N ALA A 9 8.29 4.88 -15.08
CA ALA A 9 6.88 5.21 -14.92
C ALA A 9 5.99 3.95 -14.95
N VAL A 10 6.27 3.00 -15.86
CA VAL A 10 5.51 1.75 -15.96
C VAL A 10 5.72 0.87 -14.73
N VAL A 11 6.97 0.69 -14.27
CA VAL A 11 7.28 -0.10 -13.07
C VAL A 11 6.54 0.47 -11.85
N MET A 12 6.58 1.79 -11.66
CA MET A 12 5.88 2.44 -10.55
C MET A 12 4.36 2.31 -10.67
N ALA A 13 3.81 2.55 -11.87
CA ALA A 13 2.37 2.46 -12.09
C ALA A 13 1.82 1.05 -11.81
N VAL A 14 2.50 0.01 -12.31
CA VAL A 14 2.07 -1.38 -12.09
C VAL A 14 2.35 -1.83 -10.66
N GLY A 15 3.53 -1.49 -10.12
CA GLY A 15 3.97 -1.91 -8.79
C GLY A 15 3.16 -1.30 -7.65
N ALA A 16 2.57 -0.13 -7.84
CA ALA A 16 1.77 0.55 -6.82
C ALA A 16 0.29 0.11 -6.77
N VAL A 17 -0.25 -0.51 -7.84
CA VAL A 17 -1.69 -0.85 -7.92
C VAL A 17 -2.11 -1.84 -6.84
N ALA A 18 -1.39 -2.96 -6.69
CA ALA A 18 -1.75 -3.98 -5.71
C ALA A 18 -1.63 -3.46 -4.24
N PRO A 19 -0.55 -2.77 -3.85
CA PRO A 19 -0.44 -2.11 -2.55
C PRO A 19 -1.57 -1.11 -2.29
N ALA A 20 -1.90 -0.25 -3.26
CA ALA A 20 -2.96 0.74 -3.13
C ALA A 20 -4.32 0.10 -2.88
N ILE A 21 -4.64 -0.99 -3.60
CA ILE A 21 -5.88 -1.76 -3.40
C ILE A 21 -5.88 -2.41 -2.01
N ALA A 22 -4.78 -3.05 -1.62
CA ALA A 22 -4.67 -3.72 -0.32
C ALA A 22 -4.86 -2.73 0.85
N ILE A 23 -4.19 -1.57 0.79
CA ILE A 23 -4.31 -0.52 1.81
C ILE A 23 -5.73 0.04 1.85
N GLY A 24 -6.35 0.28 0.69
CA GLY A 24 -7.75 0.70 0.61
C GLY A 24 -8.71 -0.29 1.27
N MET A 25 -8.50 -1.59 1.04
CA MET A 25 -9.30 -2.66 1.66
C MET A 25 -9.07 -2.75 3.16
N ILE A 26 -7.81 -2.70 3.61
CA ILE A 26 -7.44 -2.74 5.04
C ILE A 26 -8.09 -1.55 5.78
N GLY A 27 -7.91 -0.34 5.25
CA GLY A 27 -8.49 0.87 5.83
C GLY A 27 -10.01 0.83 5.87
N SER A 28 -10.66 0.42 4.77
CA SER A 28 -12.12 0.28 4.70
C SER A 28 -12.66 -0.69 5.76
N LYS A 29 -12.02 -1.86 5.93
CA LYS A 29 -12.44 -2.86 6.92
C LYS A 29 -12.17 -2.41 8.35
N ALA A 30 -11.08 -1.71 8.59
CA ALA A 30 -10.81 -1.10 9.89
C ALA A 30 -11.88 -0.06 10.24
N MET A 31 -12.24 0.82 9.31
CA MET A 31 -13.28 1.83 9.53
C MET A 31 -14.67 1.19 9.72
N GLU A 32 -15.02 0.15 8.96
CA GLU A 32 -16.25 -0.61 9.16
C GLU A 32 -16.33 -1.22 10.56
N SER A 33 -15.22 -1.81 11.04
CA SER A 33 -15.15 -2.41 12.38
C SER A 33 -15.20 -1.36 13.50
N ILE A 34 -14.53 -0.21 13.33
CA ILE A 34 -14.57 0.89 14.30
C ILE A 34 -15.95 1.54 14.33
N GLY A 35 -16.59 1.73 13.18
CA GLY A 35 -17.94 2.27 13.09
C GLY A 35 -18.99 1.39 13.78
N ARG A 36 -18.80 0.06 13.77
CA ARG A 36 -19.63 -0.90 14.52
C ARG A 36 -19.30 -0.94 16.01
N ASN A 37 -18.03 -0.80 16.38
CA ASN A 37 -17.59 -0.79 17.77
C ASN A 37 -16.50 0.27 18.00
N PRO A 38 -16.88 1.50 18.43
CA PRO A 38 -15.93 2.59 18.62
C PRO A 38 -14.84 2.29 19.65
N GLU A 39 -15.13 1.47 20.66
CA GLU A 39 -14.18 1.10 21.71
C GLU A 39 -13.05 0.18 21.18
N ALA A 40 -13.26 -0.45 20.02
CA ALA A 40 -12.25 -1.30 19.39
C ALA A 40 -11.16 -0.51 18.65
N ALA A 41 -11.28 0.81 18.48
CA ALA A 41 -10.35 1.63 17.71
C ALA A 41 -8.88 1.44 18.13
N GLY A 42 -8.60 1.46 19.43
CA GLY A 42 -7.24 1.24 19.94
C GLY A 42 -6.69 -0.15 19.65
N LYS A 43 -7.56 -1.17 19.63
CA LYS A 43 -7.18 -2.57 19.34
C LYS A 43 -6.95 -2.83 17.85
N ILE A 44 -7.62 -2.06 16.99
CA ILE A 44 -7.55 -2.19 15.53
C ILE A 44 -6.35 -1.44 14.94
N LEU A 45 -5.97 -0.30 15.54
CA LEU A 45 -4.94 0.58 14.99
C LEU A 45 -3.62 -0.13 14.70
N VAL A 46 -3.06 -0.86 15.68
CA VAL A 46 -1.75 -1.51 15.54
C VAL A 46 -1.78 -2.62 14.46
N PRO A 47 -2.72 -3.59 14.48
CA PRO A 47 -2.84 -4.58 13.41
C PRO A 47 -3.08 -3.97 12.03
N MET A 48 -3.89 -2.90 11.94
CA MET A 48 -4.16 -2.18 10.70
C MET A 48 -2.88 -1.57 10.14
N LEU A 49 -2.14 -0.81 10.96
CA LEU A 49 -0.88 -0.18 10.54
C LEU A 49 0.17 -1.21 10.13
N LEU A 50 0.28 -2.33 10.86
CA LEU A 50 1.19 -3.42 10.51
C LEU A 50 0.81 -4.04 9.15
N SER A 51 -0.48 -4.28 8.91
CA SER A 51 -0.97 -4.80 7.64
C SER A 51 -0.71 -3.83 6.50
N CYS A 52 -0.94 -2.53 6.70
CA CYS A 52 -0.61 -1.49 5.72
C CYS A 52 0.89 -1.44 5.44
N ALA A 53 1.74 -1.55 6.47
CA ALA A 53 3.19 -1.55 6.29
C ALA A 53 3.68 -2.75 5.46
N PHE A 54 3.10 -3.94 5.67
CA PHE A 54 3.39 -5.11 4.85
C PHE A 54 2.89 -4.96 3.40
N ALA A 55 1.72 -4.36 3.20
CA ALA A 55 1.24 -4.04 1.86
C ALA A 55 2.15 -3.04 1.14
N GLU A 56 2.62 -2.01 1.84
CA GLU A 56 3.51 -0.97 1.31
C GLU A 56 4.90 -1.51 0.97
N ALA A 57 5.39 -2.53 1.67
CA ALA A 57 6.69 -3.15 1.36
C ALA A 57 6.79 -3.65 -0.09
N ILE A 58 5.66 -4.06 -0.69
CA ILE A 58 5.58 -4.46 -2.09
C ILE A 58 5.80 -3.25 -3.03
N ALA A 59 5.22 -2.08 -2.71
CA ALA A 59 5.43 -0.84 -3.45
C ALA A 59 6.90 -0.38 -3.36
N ILE A 60 7.53 -0.56 -2.19
CA ILE A 60 8.95 -0.22 -1.99
C ILE A 60 9.85 -1.06 -2.92
N TYR A 61 9.56 -2.34 -3.13
CA TYR A 61 10.32 -3.12 -4.11
C TYR A 61 10.21 -2.58 -5.54
N ALA A 62 9.02 -2.12 -5.95
CA ALA A 62 8.86 -1.46 -7.24
C ALA A 62 9.67 -0.16 -7.33
N LEU A 63 9.69 0.65 -6.25
CA LEU A 63 10.51 1.86 -6.16
C LEU A 63 12.01 1.55 -6.27
N VAL A 64 12.49 0.51 -5.58
CA VAL A 64 13.90 0.08 -5.65
C VAL A 64 14.28 -0.32 -7.07
N ILE A 65 13.42 -1.07 -7.77
CA ILE A 65 13.65 -1.44 -9.17
C ILE A 65 13.65 -0.19 -10.06
N ALA A 66 12.72 0.74 -9.86
CA ALA A 66 12.66 1.98 -10.64
C ALA A 66 13.93 2.85 -10.48
N PHE A 67 14.59 2.82 -9.33
CA PHE A 67 15.89 3.48 -9.16
C PHE A 67 17.06 2.70 -9.76
N SER A 68 16.92 1.39 -9.95
CA SER A 68 17.98 0.51 -10.43
C SER A 68 18.06 0.39 -11.96
N ILE A 69 17.02 0.81 -12.69
CA ILE A 69 16.93 0.73 -14.16
C ILE A 69 17.10 2.08 -14.86
#